data_AF-A0A496UJ60-F1
#
_entry.id   AF-A0A496UJ60-F1
#
_cell.length_a   1.000
_cell.length_b   1.000
_cell.length_c   1.000
_cell.angle_alpha   90.00
_cell.angle_beta   90.00
_cell.angle_gamma   90.00
#
_symmetry.space_group_name_H-M   'P 1'
#
loop_
_entity.id
_entity.type
_entity.pdbx_description
1 polymer ?
#
loop_
_entity_poly.entity_id
_entity_poly.type
_entity_poly.pdbx_seq_one_letter_code
_entity_poly.pdbx_strand_id
1 'polypeptide(L)'
;MRTFLVLMIFLLLGCSDPWGPNLSITVTHPPAGGVQADESYIIKWTLSAPDYSNTGVLLFADTDLNPETGLIQISDSLSIQSSGYLWDCSLFPEDSYYIRAIVYEGNNHESDYSDGTITVTH
;
A
#
# COMPACT_ATOMS: atom_id res chain seq x y z
N MET A 1 42.77 1.07 38.83
CA MET A 1 42.85 1.71 37.49
C MET A 1 43.38 0.64 36.55
N ARG A 2 42.68 0.13 35.54
CA ARG A 2 41.75 0.76 34.61
C ARG A 2 40.67 -0.24 34.19
N THR A 3 39.43 0.20 34.27
CA THR A 3 38.26 -0.40 33.63
C THR A 3 38.44 -0.34 32.12
N PHE A 4 38.31 -1.47 31.41
CA PHE A 4 37.98 -1.46 29.99
C PHE A 4 36.63 -2.14 29.84
N LEU A 5 35.60 -1.30 29.78
CA LEU A 5 34.27 -1.64 29.30
C LEU A 5 34.45 -2.04 27.83
N VAL A 6 34.34 -3.34 27.54
CA VAL A 6 34.21 -3.82 26.16
C VAL A 6 32.81 -3.41 25.71
N LEU A 7 32.73 -2.29 24.97
CA LEU A 7 31.55 -1.90 24.23
C LEU A 7 31.35 -2.95 23.13
N MET A 8 30.53 -3.95 23.43
CA MET A 8 30.09 -4.95 22.48
C MET A 8 29.11 -4.27 21.53
N ILE A 9 29.66 -3.60 20.51
CA ILE A 9 28.92 -3.17 19.33
C ILE A 9 28.41 -4.47 18.68
N PHE A 10 27.13 -4.74 18.85
CA PHE A 10 26.38 -5.64 17.98
C PHE A 10 26.34 -4.99 16.61
N LEU A 11 27.39 -5.24 15.81
CA LEU A 11 27.29 -5.18 14.36
C LEU A 11 26.30 -6.27 13.97
N LEU A 12 25.02 -5.90 13.88
CA LEU A 12 24.04 -6.65 13.13
C LEU A 12 24.59 -6.70 11.71
N LEU A 13 25.23 -7.82 11.37
CA LEU A 13 25.42 -8.26 10.00
C LEU A 13 24.01 -8.47 9.46
N GLY A 14 23.37 -7.37 9.05
CA GLY A 14 22.20 -7.42 8.20
C GLY A 14 22.65 -8.18 6.97
N CYS A 15 22.09 -9.36 6.77
CA CYS A 15 22.22 -10.09 5.53
C CYS A 15 21.79 -9.10 4.46
N SER A 16 22.73 -8.58 3.67
CA SER A 16 22.42 -7.72 2.54
C SER A 16 21.55 -8.56 1.61
N ASP A 17 20.25 -8.29 1.57
CA ASP A 17 19.36 -8.98 0.65
C ASP A 17 19.81 -8.64 -0.77
N PRO A 18 20.35 -9.61 -1.54
CA PRO A 18 20.89 -9.33 -2.86
C PRO A 18 19.80 -8.97 -3.88
N TRP A 19 18.51 -9.02 -3.49
CA TRP A 19 17.35 -8.76 -4.34
C TRP A 19 16.68 -7.41 -4.10
N GLY A 20 17.21 -6.60 -3.18
CA GLY A 20 16.62 -5.31 -2.80
C GLY A 20 15.88 -5.39 -1.46
N PRO A 21 15.29 -4.28 -1.00
CA PRO A 21 14.56 -4.24 0.26
C PRO A 21 13.27 -5.05 0.19
N ASN A 22 12.90 -5.68 1.30
CA ASN A 22 11.60 -6.34 1.45
C ASN A 22 10.49 -5.29 1.48
N LEU A 23 9.87 -5.08 0.32
CA LEU A 23 8.61 -4.35 0.21
C LEU A 23 7.47 -5.26 0.65
N SER A 24 6.44 -4.67 1.25
CA SER A 24 5.17 -5.36 1.48
C SER A 24 4.07 -4.32 1.62
N ILE A 25 2.88 -4.63 1.12
CA ILE A 25 1.68 -3.84 1.36
C ILE A 25 0.51 -4.78 1.61
N THR A 26 -0.42 -4.37 2.46
CA THR A 26 -1.66 -5.09 2.72
C THR A 26 -2.80 -4.08 2.80
N VAL A 27 -3.77 -4.19 1.90
CA VAL A 27 -4.97 -3.35 1.90
C VAL A 27 -5.92 -3.90 2.96
N THR A 28 -6.19 -3.09 3.98
CA THR A 28 -7.00 -3.52 5.13
C THR A 28 -8.45 -3.06 5.04
N HIS A 29 -8.71 -2.03 4.22
CA HIS A 29 -10.03 -1.44 4.03
C HIS A 29 -10.19 -1.06 2.55
N PRO A 30 -11.21 -1.60 1.85
CA PRO A 30 -12.38 -2.33 2.38
C PRO A 30 -12.09 -3.77 2.89
N PRO A 31 -12.77 -4.23 3.96
CA PRO A 31 -12.61 -5.59 4.51
C PRO A 31 -13.40 -6.62 3.68
N ALA A 32 -13.21 -7.92 3.97
CA ALA A 32 -13.84 -9.05 3.27
C ALA A 32 -15.38 -8.99 3.12
N GLY A 33 -16.08 -8.29 4.02
CA GLY A 33 -17.54 -8.11 3.94
C GLY A 33 -17.99 -7.02 2.96
N GLY A 34 -17.05 -6.28 2.38
CA GLY A 34 -17.32 -5.08 1.61
C GLY A 34 -17.89 -3.93 2.45
N VAL A 35 -18.09 -2.80 1.78
CA VAL A 35 -18.68 -1.57 2.34
C VAL A 35 -19.49 -0.86 1.26
N GLN A 36 -20.40 0.02 1.67
CA GLN A 36 -21.05 0.96 0.75
C GLN A 36 -20.45 2.36 0.92
N ALA A 37 -20.35 3.10 -0.17
CA ALA A 37 -19.98 4.50 -0.20
C ALA A 37 -20.86 5.25 -1.22
N ASP A 38 -21.07 6.54 -0.97
CA ASP A 38 -21.73 7.46 -1.89
C ASP A 38 -20.65 8.44 -2.38
N GLU A 39 -20.39 9.52 -1.64
CA GLU A 39 -19.45 10.55 -2.08
C GLU A 39 -17.97 10.19 -1.88
N SER A 40 -17.62 9.53 -0.77
CA SER A 40 -16.22 9.23 -0.44
C SER A 40 -16.03 8.05 0.48
N TYR A 41 -14.81 7.48 0.44
CA TYR A 41 -14.40 6.40 1.33
C TYR A 41 -12.93 6.52 1.74
N ILE A 42 -12.61 6.17 2.99
CA ILE A 42 -11.22 6.11 3.46
C ILE A 42 -10.66 4.72 3.20
N ILE A 43 -9.83 4.62 2.18
CA ILE A 43 -8.99 3.46 1.88
C ILE A 43 -7.88 3.38 2.92
N LYS A 44 -7.54 2.18 3.41
CA LYS A 44 -6.44 1.98 4.39
C LYS A 44 -5.58 0.78 4.05
N TRP A 45 -4.29 0.89 4.37
CA TRP A 45 -3.32 -0.18 4.20
C TRP A 45 -2.26 -0.13 5.30
N THR A 46 -1.56 -1.26 5.46
CA THR A 46 -0.28 -1.33 6.17
C THR A 46 0.82 -1.63 5.16
N LEU A 47 2.02 -1.10 5.34
CA LEU A 47 3.14 -1.38 4.45
C LEU A 47 4.47 -1.43 5.20
N SER A 48 5.47 -2.00 4.53
CA SER A 48 6.88 -1.92 4.87
C SER A 48 7.64 -1.57 3.60
N ALA A 49 8.39 -0.47 3.65
CA ALA A 49 9.26 -0.03 2.57
C ALA A 49 10.41 0.81 3.16
N PRO A 50 11.61 0.80 2.56
CA PRO A 50 12.66 1.72 2.96
C PRO A 50 12.32 3.14 2.51
N ASP A 51 12.80 4.12 3.27
CA ASP A 51 12.58 5.54 2.98
C ASP A 51 13.62 6.07 2.00
N TYR A 52 13.48 5.70 0.73
CA TYR A 52 14.29 6.24 -0.37
C TYR A 52 13.51 7.27 -1.19
N SER A 53 14.23 8.13 -1.90
CA SER A 53 13.66 9.27 -2.65
C SER A 53 12.71 8.88 -3.78
N ASN A 54 12.71 7.62 -4.23
CA ASN A 54 11.84 7.10 -5.27
C ASN A 54 10.95 5.96 -4.75
N THR A 55 10.34 6.18 -3.58
CA THR A 55 9.45 5.23 -2.92
C THR A 55 8.08 5.85 -2.73
N GLY A 56 7.02 5.10 -2.98
CA GLY A 56 5.66 5.59 -2.81
C GLY A 56 4.61 4.50 -2.89
N VAL A 57 3.36 4.92 -2.81
CA VAL A 57 2.18 4.06 -2.97
C VAL A 57 1.30 4.58 -4.10
N LEU A 58 0.90 3.69 -5.00
CA LEU A 58 -0.11 3.91 -6.02
C LEU A 58 -1.41 3.26 -5.59
N LEU A 59 -2.55 3.90 -5.90
CA LEU A 59 -3.88 3.34 -5.63
C LEU A 59 -4.69 3.26 -6.91
N PHE A 60 -5.40 2.15 -7.07
CA PHE A 60 -6.30 1.89 -8.19
C PHE A 60 -7.63 1.32 -7.69
N ALA A 61 -8.71 1.64 -8.39
CA ALA A 61 -9.97 0.90 -8.35
C ALA A 61 -9.97 -0.12 -9.48
N ASP A 62 -10.64 -1.25 -9.25
CA ASP A 62 -10.80 -2.33 -10.21
C ASP A 62 -12.16 -3.02 -9.99
N THR A 63 -12.81 -3.49 -11.05
CA THR A 63 -14.10 -4.21 -10.94
C THR A 63 -13.91 -5.73 -10.81
N ASP A 64 -12.68 -6.22 -10.99
CA ASP A 64 -12.30 -7.59 -10.70
C ASP A 64 -10.92 -7.66 -10.00
N LEU A 65 -10.33 -8.85 -9.94
CA LEU A 65 -9.03 -9.11 -9.31
C LEU A 65 -7.92 -9.39 -10.35
N ASN A 66 -8.13 -9.01 -11.61
CA ASN A 66 -7.17 -9.19 -12.69
C ASN A 66 -6.33 -7.91 -12.91
N PRO A 67 -5.07 -7.87 -12.42
CA PRO A 67 -4.26 -6.67 -12.46
C PRO A 67 -3.79 -6.26 -13.87
N GLU A 68 -4.04 -7.08 -14.90
CA GLU A 68 -3.65 -6.79 -16.28
C GLU A 68 -4.63 -5.89 -17.02
N THR A 69 -5.84 -5.69 -16.50
CA THR A 69 -6.93 -4.96 -17.16
C THR A 69 -7.74 -4.12 -16.18
N GLY A 70 -8.59 -3.21 -16.67
CA GLY A 70 -9.64 -2.60 -15.85
C GLY A 70 -9.21 -1.56 -14.81
N LEU A 71 -7.91 -1.46 -14.47
CA LEU A 71 -7.40 -0.55 -13.46
C LEU A 71 -7.73 0.92 -13.77
N ILE A 72 -8.43 1.57 -12.83
CA ILE A 72 -8.70 3.01 -12.82
C ILE A 72 -7.84 3.63 -11.74
N GLN A 73 -6.95 4.55 -12.11
CA GLN A 73 -6.05 5.18 -11.16
C GLN A 73 -6.79 6.15 -10.22
N ILE A 74 -6.63 5.93 -8.90
CA ILE A 74 -7.15 6.79 -7.84
C ILE A 74 -6.09 7.81 -7.42
N SER A 75 -4.83 7.37 -7.29
CA SER A 75 -3.70 8.22 -6.87
C SER A 75 -2.39 7.74 -7.50
N ASP A 76 -1.44 8.67 -7.69
CA ASP A 76 -0.23 8.49 -8.49
C ASP A 76 1.10 8.55 -7.72
N SER A 77 1.12 9.03 -6.48
CA SER A 77 2.30 8.93 -5.59
C SER A 77 1.97 9.36 -4.16
N LEU A 78 1.47 8.43 -3.35
CA LEU A 78 1.28 8.65 -1.93
C LEU A 78 2.57 8.35 -1.16
N SER A 79 2.81 9.10 -0.09
CA SER A 79 3.93 8.85 0.82
C SER A 79 3.84 7.47 1.47
N ILE A 80 4.99 6.80 1.64
CA ILE A 80 5.08 5.56 2.43
C ILE A 80 4.78 5.75 3.92
N GLN A 81 4.73 6.99 4.41
CA GLN A 81 4.31 7.31 5.77
C GLN A 81 2.78 7.37 5.91
N SER A 82 2.04 7.34 4.79
CA SER A 82 0.59 7.29 4.78
C SER A 82 0.09 5.86 4.99
N SER A 83 -0.97 5.73 5.78
CA SER A 83 -1.69 4.47 6.03
C SER A 83 -3.13 4.51 5.52
N GLY A 84 -3.50 5.58 4.80
CA GLY A 84 -4.81 5.71 4.19
C GLY A 84 -4.93 6.92 3.27
N TYR A 85 -6.02 6.92 2.50
CA TYR A 85 -6.36 7.96 1.53
C TYR A 85 -7.87 8.15 1.51
N LEU A 86 -8.33 9.40 1.57
CA LEU A 86 -9.74 9.72 1.37
C LEU A 86 -9.99 9.78 -0.14
N TRP A 87 -10.57 8.72 -0.67
CA TRP A 87 -10.99 8.65 -2.06
C TRP A 87 -12.33 9.35 -2.24
N ASP A 88 -12.37 10.32 -3.15
CA ASP A 88 -13.59 10.92 -3.68
C ASP A 88 -14.13 10.03 -4.81
N CYS A 89 -15.22 9.31 -4.52
CA CYS A 89 -15.90 8.42 -5.45
C CYS A 89 -17.20 9.03 -6.00
N SER A 90 -17.48 10.31 -5.74
CA SER A 90 -18.73 10.99 -6.15
C SER A 90 -19.00 11.02 -7.65
N LEU A 91 -17.96 10.82 -8.47
CA LEU A 91 -18.04 10.79 -9.93
C LEU A 91 -17.75 9.41 -10.52
N PHE A 92 -17.52 8.39 -9.69
CA PHE A 92 -17.36 7.03 -10.17
C PHE A 92 -18.74 6.45 -10.53
N PRO A 93 -18.82 5.59 -11.57
CA PRO A 93 -20.05 4.86 -11.83
C PRO A 93 -20.50 4.05 -10.62
N GLU A 94 -21.82 3.86 -10.48
CA GLU A 94 -22.36 2.92 -9.51
C GLU A 94 -21.93 1.49 -9.88
N ASP A 95 -21.02 0.93 -9.10
CA ASP A 95 -20.51 -0.43 -9.24
C ASP A 95 -19.82 -0.88 -7.94
N SER A 96 -19.27 -2.10 -7.93
CA SER A 96 -18.42 -2.61 -6.85
C SER A 96 -16.96 -2.63 -7.27
N TYR A 97 -16.13 -1.93 -6.50
CA TYR A 97 -14.71 -1.78 -6.78
C TYR A 97 -13.85 -2.47 -5.71
N TYR A 98 -12.95 -3.34 -6.14
CA TYR A 98 -11.77 -3.68 -5.35
C TYR A 98 -10.78 -2.51 -5.37
N ILE A 99 -10.03 -2.36 -4.29
CA ILE A 99 -8.92 -1.43 -4.23
C ILE A 99 -7.63 -2.19 -4.37
N ARG A 100 -6.80 -1.77 -5.32
CA ARG A 100 -5.43 -2.26 -5.45
C ARG A 100 -4.46 -1.20 -4.98
N ALA A 101 -3.57 -1.57 -4.07
CA ALA A 101 -2.45 -0.73 -3.66
C ALA A 101 -1.14 -1.34 -4.16
N ILE A 102 -0.24 -0.50 -4.68
CA ILE A 102 1.11 -0.89 -5.08
C ILE A 102 2.09 -0.05 -4.28
N VAL A 103 2.94 -0.67 -3.48
CA VAL A 103 4.12 -0.01 -2.92
C VAL A 103 5.29 -0.23 -3.86
N TYR A 104 6.05 0.81 -4.16
CA TYR A 104 7.17 0.73 -5.11
C TYR A 104 8.42 1.40 -4.57
N GLU A 105 9.57 0.96 -5.08
CA GLU A 105 10.89 1.54 -4.92
C GLU A 105 11.65 1.42 -6.26
N GLY A 106 11.73 2.50 -7.03
CA GLY A 106 12.28 2.40 -8.39
C GLY A 106 11.46 1.46 -9.27
N ASN A 107 12.08 0.38 -9.74
CA ASN A 107 11.42 -0.66 -10.52
C ASN A 107 10.90 -1.83 -9.66
N ASN A 108 11.32 -1.91 -8.40
CA ASN A 108 10.86 -2.92 -7.47
C ASN A 108 9.48 -2.52 -6.95
N HIS A 109 8.57 -3.48 -6.81
CA HIS A 109 7.23 -3.20 -6.31
C HIS A 109 6.57 -4.45 -5.74
N GLU A 110 5.65 -4.22 -4.81
CA GLU A 110 4.74 -5.22 -4.27
C GLU A 110 3.33 -4.65 -4.28
N SER A 111 2.33 -5.53 -4.33
CA SER A 111 0.94 -5.10 -4.43
C SER A 111 -0.01 -6.01 -3.69
N ASP A 112 -1.14 -5.45 -3.30
CA ASP A 112 -2.24 -6.19 -2.70
C ASP A 112 -3.58 -5.63 -3.17
N TYR A 113 -4.58 -6.50 -3.23
CA TYR A 113 -5.98 -6.14 -3.42
C TYR A 113 -6.68 -6.15 -2.06
N SER A 114 -7.69 -5.30 -1.91
CA SER A 114 -8.56 -5.36 -0.74
C SER A 114 -9.32 -6.67 -0.65
N ASP A 115 -9.56 -7.14 0.59
CA ASP A 115 -10.30 -8.37 0.85
C ASP A 115 -11.76 -8.34 0.35
N GLY A 116 -12.36 -7.14 0.25
CA GLY A 116 -13.70 -6.95 -0.28
C GLY A 116 -13.81 -5.71 -1.16
N THR A 117 -15.03 -5.34 -1.52
CA THR A 117 -15.31 -4.21 -2.42
C THR A 117 -15.85 -2.98 -1.69
N ILE A 118 -15.70 -1.82 -2.32
CA ILE A 118 -16.53 -0.64 -2.05
C ILE A 118 -17.62 -0.63 -3.12
N THR A 119 -18.88 -0.79 -2.70
CA THR A 119 -20.04 -0.60 -3.59
C THR A 119 -20.43 0.88 -3.58
N VAL A 120 -20.24 1.55 -4.71
CA VAL A 120 -20.60 2.96 -4.92
C VAL A 120 -22.08 3.06 -5.30
N THR A 121 -22.83 3.93 -4.63
CA THR A 121 -24.27 4.17 -4.88
C THR A 121 -24.59 5.66 -4.71
N HIS A 122 -25.38 6.25 -5.60
CA HIS A 122 -25.71 7.69 -5.63
C HIS A 122 -27.23 7.97 -5.73
#